data_AF-A0AAI8Z7A1-F1
#
_entry.id   AF-A0AAI8Z7A1-F1
#
_cell.length_a   1.000
_cell.length_b   1.000
_cell.length_c   1.000
_cell.angle_alpha   90.00
_cell.angle_beta   90.00
_cell.angle_gamma   90.00
#
_symmetry.space_group_name_H-M   'P 1'
#
loop_
_entity.id
_entity.type
_entity.pdbx_description
1 polymer ?
#
loop_
_entity_poly.entity_id
_entity_poly.type
_entity_poly.pdbx_seq_one_letter_code
_entity_poly.pdbx_strand_id
1 'polypeptide(L)'
;MRGESLSNAHLLMLPAVPNVGPPRPWRAEEEYKKTAKICPESARSLHDTLLAPPGYRHDLEGLALYRYQRYQQSVQENPNFYFGPIELLQFGAASFLYTLMPSGTRNYAADEDTISSFFGAEKQSDGTYTFNGMEKIPDNWTNRIHPYDIVGVIQEIRNMYDLHPVLFGGNTADGSFDTINFGAIRDGKLPVDLSVHDVQCLLYQLLTERVPTYLDGLVTPTVETLSLIESKLSRTSFANLGCPQALTK
;
A
#
# COMPACT_ATOMS: atom_id res chain seq x y z
N MET A 1 37.12 2.01 20.71
CA MET A 1 36.32 0.85 20.28
C MET A 1 35.04 1.43 19.68
N ARG A 2 35.09 1.86 18.39
CA ARG A 2 34.37 1.25 17.24
C ARG A 2 32.97 0.78 17.65
N GLY A 3 31.84 1.43 17.32
CA GLY A 3 31.55 2.30 16.18
C GLY A 3 31.02 1.45 15.04
N GLU A 4 29.76 1.03 15.10
CA GLU A 4 29.05 0.40 13.99
C GLU A 4 27.67 1.07 13.81
N SER A 5 27.43 1.39 12.55
CA SER A 5 26.42 2.25 11.98
C SER A 5 25.03 1.59 11.98
N LEU A 6 24.03 2.33 12.46
CA LEU A 6 22.61 2.05 12.24
C LEU A 6 22.28 2.37 10.77
N SER A 7 22.62 1.44 9.87
CA SER A 7 22.20 1.46 8.47
C SER A 7 21.50 0.15 8.21
N ASN A 8 20.17 0.19 8.06
CA ASN A 8 19.33 -0.67 7.23
C ASN A 8 17.88 -0.58 7.72
N ALA A 9 17.16 0.44 7.27
CA ALA A 9 15.70 0.49 7.34
C ALA A 9 15.17 0.22 5.92
N HIS A 10 14.75 -1.01 5.62
CA HIS A 10 14.06 -1.36 4.38
C HIS A 10 12.69 -1.99 4.70
N LEU A 11 11.65 -1.20 4.41
CA LEU A 11 10.54 -1.56 3.52
C LEU A 11 9.66 -2.82 3.86
N LEU A 12 8.34 -2.57 4.06
CA LEU A 12 7.14 -3.24 3.48
C LEU A 12 6.14 -4.00 4.39
N MET A 13 4.90 -3.50 4.40
CA MET A 13 3.73 -4.29 3.99
C MET A 13 3.26 -3.75 2.62
N LEU A 14 3.40 -4.62 1.60
CA LEU A 14 3.43 -4.35 0.14
C LEU A 14 4.55 -3.43 -0.33
N PRO A 15 5.48 -3.90 -1.21
CA PRO A 15 6.46 -3.06 -1.90
C PRO A 15 5.88 -1.72 -2.26
N ALA A 16 6.40 -0.64 -1.65
CA ALA A 16 6.56 0.59 -2.39
C ALA A 16 7.12 0.15 -3.73
N VAL A 17 6.35 0.39 -4.79
CA VAL A 17 6.74 0.06 -6.15
C VAL A 17 8.18 0.55 -6.31
N PRO A 18 9.11 -0.28 -6.82
CA PRO A 18 10.49 0.16 -7.00
C PRO A 18 10.45 1.46 -7.82
N ASN A 19 10.82 2.58 -7.19
CA ASN A 19 10.80 3.88 -7.83
C ASN A 19 11.53 3.79 -9.17
N VAL A 20 10.81 4.10 -10.24
CA VAL A 20 11.20 3.82 -11.63
C VAL A 20 12.31 4.80 -12.05
N GLY A 21 13.56 4.36 -11.96
CA GLY A 21 14.64 4.80 -12.84
C GLY A 21 14.79 3.81 -14.01
N PRO A 22 15.29 4.23 -15.19
CA PRO A 22 15.30 3.36 -16.38
C PRO A 22 16.13 2.08 -16.10
N PRO A 23 15.56 0.87 -16.25
CA PRO A 23 16.28 -0.35 -15.97
C PRO A 23 17.29 -0.67 -17.09
N ARG A 24 18.53 -0.97 -16.73
CA ARG A 24 19.43 -1.70 -17.63
C ARG A 24 18.91 -3.15 -17.76
N PRO A 25 18.88 -3.76 -18.96
CA PRO A 25 17.95 -4.85 -19.30
C PRO A 25 18.20 -6.23 -18.65
N TRP A 26 19.10 -6.36 -17.68
CA TRP A 26 19.61 -7.66 -17.25
C TRP A 26 19.61 -7.90 -15.73
N ARG A 27 18.98 -7.02 -14.93
CA ARG A 27 19.01 -7.11 -13.45
C ARG A 27 17.64 -7.12 -12.76
N ALA A 28 16.55 -6.93 -13.50
CA ALA A 28 15.19 -6.86 -12.94
C ALA A 28 14.70 -8.19 -12.33
N GLU A 29 15.12 -9.33 -12.88
CA GLU A 29 14.60 -10.63 -12.46
C GLU A 29 15.20 -11.13 -11.12
N GLU A 30 16.45 -10.76 -10.80
CA GLU A 30 17.07 -11.13 -9.52
C GLU A 30 16.66 -10.21 -8.36
N GLU A 31 16.43 -8.92 -8.61
CA GLU A 31 15.88 -8.02 -7.57
C GLU A 31 14.41 -8.31 -7.28
N TYR A 32 13.63 -8.69 -8.29
CA TYR A 32 12.25 -9.16 -8.10
C TYR A 32 12.20 -10.44 -7.26
N LYS A 33 13.11 -11.40 -7.48
CA LYS A 33 13.21 -12.62 -6.65
C LYS A 33 13.66 -12.34 -5.20
N LYS A 34 14.35 -11.23 -4.94
CA LYS A 34 14.73 -10.79 -3.58
C LYS A 34 13.62 -10.03 -2.86
N THR A 35 12.78 -9.30 -3.59
CA THR A 35 11.65 -8.53 -3.06
C THR A 35 10.36 -9.34 -2.95
N ALA A 36 10.20 -10.41 -3.75
CA ALA A 36 9.03 -11.30 -3.75
C ALA A 36 9.16 -12.52 -2.83
N LYS A 37 10.36 -12.85 -2.33
CA LYS A 37 10.46 -13.59 -1.07
C LYS A 37 9.97 -12.62 -0.01
N ILE A 38 8.89 -12.97 0.70
CA ILE A 38 8.44 -12.25 1.91
C ILE A 38 9.69 -11.85 2.67
N CYS A 39 9.95 -10.55 2.74
CA CYS A 39 11.15 -10.04 3.36
C CYS A 39 11.16 -10.61 4.78
N PRO A 40 12.27 -11.19 5.26
CA PRO A 40 12.44 -11.43 6.69
C PRO A 40 12.18 -10.12 7.49
N GLU A 41 12.40 -8.97 6.84
CA GLU A 41 12.07 -7.63 7.33
C GLU A 41 10.58 -7.27 7.28
N SER A 42 9.73 -7.87 6.42
CA SER A 42 8.28 -7.62 6.47
C SER A 42 7.62 -8.30 7.67
N ALA A 43 8.14 -9.46 8.11
CA ALA A 43 7.77 -10.04 9.40
C ALA A 43 8.23 -9.13 10.57
N ARG A 44 9.40 -8.49 10.45
CA ARG A 44 9.91 -7.51 11.44
C ARG A 44 9.15 -6.17 11.40
N SER A 45 8.71 -5.68 10.24
CA SER A 45 7.96 -4.42 10.08
C SER A 45 6.49 -4.57 10.50
N LEU A 46 5.86 -5.70 10.20
CA LEU A 46 4.59 -6.12 10.81
C LEU A 46 4.74 -6.25 12.33
N HIS A 47 5.93 -6.63 12.80
CA HIS A 47 6.23 -6.83 14.22
C HIS A 47 6.52 -5.56 15.02
N ASP A 48 7.20 -4.56 14.46
CA ASP A 48 7.26 -3.22 15.06
C ASP A 48 5.85 -2.62 15.27
N THR A 49 4.87 -3.10 14.48
CA THR A 49 3.44 -2.78 14.62
C THR A 49 2.74 -3.60 15.73
N LEU A 50 3.20 -4.82 16.01
CA LEU A 50 2.66 -5.73 17.04
C LEU A 50 3.17 -5.40 18.45
N LEU A 51 4.30 -4.70 18.58
CA LEU A 51 4.96 -4.40 19.87
C LEU A 51 5.06 -2.92 20.25
N ALA A 52 4.39 -2.01 19.55
CA ALA A 52 4.19 -0.68 20.10
C ALA A 52 3.47 -0.80 21.47
N PRO A 53 3.74 0.11 22.44
CA PRO A 53 3.32 0.00 23.84
C PRO A 53 1.83 -0.36 23.98
N PRO A 54 1.40 -0.96 25.11
CA PRO A 54 0.03 -1.46 25.28
C PRO A 54 -1.00 -0.46 24.76
N GLY A 55 -1.65 -0.79 23.64
CA GLY A 55 -2.56 0.14 22.94
C GLY A 55 -2.55 0.10 21.41
N TYR A 56 -1.59 -0.57 20.76
CA TYR A 56 -1.67 -0.79 19.31
C TYR A 56 -2.64 -1.91 18.96
N ARG A 57 -3.61 -1.59 18.11
CA ARG A 57 -4.77 -2.40 17.79
C ARG A 57 -4.76 -2.73 16.30
N HIS A 58 -5.21 -3.93 15.92
CA HIS A 58 -5.31 -4.34 14.53
C HIS A 58 -6.53 -3.76 13.81
N ASP A 59 -7.13 -2.70 14.35
CA ASP A 59 -8.29 -2.01 13.80
C ASP A 59 -7.88 -0.76 13.01
N LEU A 60 -8.90 -0.02 12.56
CA LEU A 60 -8.77 1.17 11.75
C LEU A 60 -7.83 2.20 12.40
N GLU A 61 -8.04 2.53 13.67
CA GLU A 61 -7.29 3.57 14.38
C GLU A 61 -5.83 3.18 14.60
N GLY A 62 -5.59 1.93 15.03
CA GLY A 62 -4.23 1.44 15.23
C GLY A 62 -3.45 1.41 13.92
N LEU A 63 -4.03 0.87 12.85
CA LEU A 63 -3.35 0.81 11.56
C LEU A 63 -3.19 2.19 10.91
N ALA A 64 -4.13 3.12 11.09
CA ALA A 64 -3.95 4.50 10.64
C ALA A 64 -2.74 5.15 11.31
N LEU A 65 -2.62 5.02 12.64
CA LEU A 65 -1.49 5.58 13.40
C LEU A 65 -0.17 4.96 12.95
N TYR A 66 -0.14 3.63 12.73
CA TYR A 66 1.05 2.96 12.23
C TYR A 66 1.51 3.55 10.90
N ARG A 67 0.58 3.63 9.94
CA ARG A 67 0.90 4.13 8.59
C ARG A 67 1.39 5.58 8.63
N TYR A 68 0.80 6.40 9.50
CA TYR A 68 1.29 7.76 9.74
C TYR A 68 2.72 7.77 10.29
N GLN A 69 3.03 6.96 11.30
CA GLN A 69 4.38 6.87 11.86
C GLN A 69 5.40 6.39 10.82
N ARG A 70 5.04 5.40 10.00
CA ARG A 70 5.88 4.91 8.89
C ARG A 70 6.09 5.96 7.81
N TYR A 71 5.07 6.74 7.49
CA TYR A 71 5.21 7.89 6.59
C TYR A 71 6.22 8.89 7.16
N GLN A 72 6.05 9.32 8.43
CA GLN A 72 6.92 10.31 9.06
C GLN A 72 8.37 9.83 9.11
N GLN A 73 8.58 8.57 9.49
CA GLN A 73 9.90 7.95 9.49
C GLN A 73 10.51 7.94 8.09
N SER A 74 9.74 7.56 7.07
CA SER A 74 10.24 7.50 5.69
C SER A 74 10.61 8.89 5.16
N VAL A 75 9.84 9.93 5.49
CA VAL A 75 10.19 11.32 5.19
C VAL A 75 11.52 11.72 5.85
N GLN A 76 11.78 11.26 7.07
CA GLN A 76 13.00 11.65 7.81
C GLN A 76 14.25 10.86 7.38
N GLU A 77 14.10 9.56 7.11
CA GLU A 77 15.22 8.64 6.98
C GLU A 77 15.56 8.28 5.53
N ASN A 78 14.63 8.47 4.59
CA ASN A 78 14.83 8.11 3.20
C ASN A 78 14.88 9.36 2.31
N PRO A 79 16.07 9.83 1.87
CA PRO A 79 16.18 11.02 1.03
C PRO A 79 15.55 10.85 -0.36
N ASN A 80 15.20 9.62 -0.78
CA ASN A 80 14.49 9.33 -2.03
C ASN A 80 13.02 8.92 -1.79
N PHE A 81 12.46 9.24 -0.62
CA PHE A 81 11.08 8.90 -0.30
C PHE A 81 10.12 9.58 -1.26
N TYR A 82 9.16 8.82 -1.76
CA TYR A 82 8.06 9.33 -2.58
C TYR A 82 6.77 8.66 -2.11
N PHE A 83 5.75 9.47 -1.82
CA PHE A 83 4.40 9.05 -1.48
C PHE A 83 3.43 9.67 -2.50
N GLY A 84 3.26 8.97 -3.62
CA GLY A 84 2.34 9.37 -4.66
C GLY A 84 0.89 9.03 -4.31
N PRO A 85 -0.09 9.60 -5.03
CA PRO A 85 -1.51 9.34 -4.74
C PRO A 85 -1.96 7.89 -4.93
N ILE A 86 -1.30 7.11 -5.79
CA ILE A 86 -1.56 5.67 -5.92
C ILE A 86 -1.21 4.89 -4.64
N GLU A 87 -0.32 5.42 -3.80
CA GLU A 87 0.04 4.83 -2.51
C GLU A 87 -1.12 4.87 -1.49
N LEU A 88 -2.23 5.54 -1.82
CA LEU A 88 -3.50 5.37 -1.11
C LEU A 88 -3.95 3.90 -1.04
N LEU A 89 -3.62 3.10 -2.05
CA LEU A 89 -3.91 1.66 -2.07
C LEU A 89 -3.27 0.92 -0.90
N GLN A 90 -2.19 1.44 -0.32
CA GLN A 90 -1.56 0.85 0.85
C GLN A 90 -2.45 0.96 2.11
N PHE A 91 -3.31 1.99 2.24
CA PHE A 91 -4.33 2.05 3.29
C PHE A 91 -5.41 0.99 3.06
N GLY A 92 -5.78 0.77 1.79
CA GLY A 92 -6.71 -0.30 1.39
C GLY A 92 -6.18 -1.68 1.73
N ALA A 93 -4.90 -1.94 1.44
CA ALA A 93 -4.25 -3.19 1.83
C ALA A 93 -4.18 -3.37 3.35
N ALA A 94 -3.87 -2.30 4.10
CA ALA A 94 -3.90 -2.35 5.56
C ALA A 94 -5.30 -2.65 6.12
N SER A 95 -6.35 -2.15 5.47
CA SER A 95 -7.73 -2.47 5.87
C SER A 95 -8.03 -3.97 5.85
N PHE A 96 -7.31 -4.76 5.04
CA PHE A 96 -7.55 -6.21 4.95
C PHE A 96 -7.35 -6.91 6.29
N LEU A 97 -6.50 -6.38 7.17
CA LEU A 97 -6.22 -6.98 8.48
C LEU A 97 -7.44 -7.01 9.40
N TYR A 98 -8.33 -6.01 9.34
CA TYR A 98 -9.58 -5.98 10.13
C TYR A 98 -10.85 -6.16 9.30
N THR A 99 -10.77 -6.17 7.97
CA THR A 99 -11.94 -6.39 7.12
C THR A 99 -11.96 -7.78 6.50
N LEU A 100 -10.85 -8.26 5.93
CA LEU A 100 -10.81 -9.50 5.13
C LEU A 100 -10.24 -10.70 5.86
N MET A 101 -9.13 -10.51 6.58
CA MET A 101 -8.45 -11.57 7.29
C MET A 101 -9.22 -12.14 8.49
N PRO A 102 -10.05 -11.37 9.24
CA PRO A 102 -10.75 -11.92 10.38
C PRO A 102 -11.68 -13.10 10.03
N SER A 103 -11.66 -14.13 10.86
CA SER A 103 -12.44 -15.35 10.64
C SER A 103 -13.84 -15.28 11.25
N GLY A 104 -14.84 -15.82 10.57
CA GLY A 104 -16.17 -16.03 11.14
C GLY A 104 -16.19 -16.96 12.36
N THR A 105 -15.25 -17.91 12.45
CA THR A 105 -15.10 -18.80 13.62
C THR A 105 -14.49 -18.11 14.83
N ARG A 106 -13.97 -16.89 14.65
CA ARG A 106 -13.40 -16.03 15.71
C ARG A 106 -14.16 -14.71 15.81
N ASN A 107 -15.47 -14.72 15.50
CA ASN A 107 -16.35 -13.54 15.53
C ASN A 107 -15.86 -12.35 14.71
N TYR A 108 -15.11 -12.60 13.64
CA TYR A 108 -14.48 -11.58 12.81
C TYR A 108 -13.59 -10.61 13.61
N ALA A 109 -12.92 -11.11 14.66
CA ALA A 109 -11.91 -10.34 15.38
C ALA A 109 -10.61 -10.20 14.56
N ALA A 110 -10.04 -9.00 14.54
CA ALA A 110 -8.70 -8.74 14.02
C ALA A 110 -7.66 -9.18 15.06
N ASP A 111 -7.40 -10.49 15.13
CA ASP A 111 -6.50 -11.09 16.13
C ASP A 111 -5.11 -11.42 15.58
N GLU A 112 -4.14 -11.37 16.49
CA GLU A 112 -2.71 -11.60 16.24
C GLU A 112 -2.46 -12.98 15.61
N ASP A 113 -3.16 -14.03 16.07
CA ASP A 113 -2.98 -15.40 15.55
C ASP A 113 -3.37 -15.49 14.06
N THR A 114 -4.54 -14.94 13.73
CA THR A 114 -5.08 -14.98 12.36
C THR A 114 -4.17 -14.21 11.42
N ILE A 115 -3.81 -12.98 11.79
CA ILE A 115 -2.93 -12.12 10.98
C ILE A 115 -1.55 -12.78 10.83
N SER A 116 -0.99 -13.31 11.92
CA SER A 116 0.32 -13.97 11.91
C SER A 116 0.34 -15.18 10.98
N SER A 117 -0.73 -16.00 10.96
CA SER A 117 -0.84 -17.12 10.01
C SER A 117 -0.85 -16.65 8.55
N PHE A 118 -1.64 -15.61 8.23
CA PHE A 118 -1.71 -15.08 6.85
C PHE A 118 -0.34 -14.61 6.35
N PHE A 119 0.50 -14.05 7.22
CA PHE A 119 1.84 -13.55 6.87
C PHE A 119 2.98 -14.53 7.17
N GLY A 120 2.68 -15.74 7.68
CA GLY A 120 3.70 -16.71 8.11
C GLY A 120 4.61 -16.19 9.23
N ALA A 121 4.08 -15.35 10.12
CA ALA A 121 4.80 -14.80 11.26
C ALA A 121 4.69 -15.75 12.47
N GLU A 122 5.80 -16.02 13.14
CA GLU A 122 5.88 -16.89 14.32
C GLU A 122 6.50 -16.14 15.51
N LYS A 123 5.74 -16.05 16.60
CA LYS A 123 6.15 -15.41 17.85
C LYS A 123 7.19 -16.27 18.58
N GLN A 124 8.33 -15.67 18.89
CA GLN A 124 9.43 -16.25 19.65
C GLN A 124 9.24 -16.04 21.15
N SER A 125 10.02 -16.76 21.96
CA SER A 125 9.93 -16.70 23.43
C SER A 125 10.32 -15.36 24.04
N ASP A 126 11.14 -14.56 23.34
CA ASP A 126 11.52 -13.20 23.73
C ASP A 126 10.50 -12.14 23.27
N GLY A 127 9.39 -12.57 22.67
CA GLY A 127 8.35 -11.71 22.12
C GLY A 127 8.65 -11.17 20.72
N THR A 128 9.81 -11.50 20.13
CA THR A 128 10.11 -11.18 18.74
C THR A 128 9.32 -12.06 17.78
N TYR A 129 9.32 -11.72 16.50
CA TYR A 129 8.69 -12.52 15.46
C TYR A 129 9.70 -12.90 14.38
N THR A 130 9.54 -14.10 13.84
CA THR A 130 10.30 -14.57 12.67
C THR A 130 9.35 -15.04 11.58
N PHE A 131 9.83 -15.07 10.34
CA PHE A 131 9.09 -15.68 9.24
C PHE A 131 9.30 -17.20 9.27
N ASN A 132 8.22 -17.96 9.38
CA ASN A 132 8.24 -19.42 9.47
C ASN A 132 8.34 -20.11 8.09
N GLY A 133 8.37 -19.35 6.99
CA GLY A 133 8.44 -19.90 5.63
C GLY A 133 7.08 -20.18 4.98
N MET A 134 5.96 -19.91 5.66
CA MET A 134 4.63 -20.37 5.25
C MET A 134 3.52 -19.35 5.54
N GLU A 135 3.15 -18.57 4.52
CA GLU A 135 1.85 -17.88 4.52
C GLU A 135 0.74 -18.91 4.37
N LYS A 136 -0.25 -18.86 5.27
CA LYS A 136 -1.35 -19.84 5.29
C LYS A 136 -2.63 -19.21 5.83
N ILE A 137 -3.76 -19.52 5.20
CA ILE A 137 -5.08 -19.30 5.79
C ILE A 137 -5.20 -20.20 7.05
N PRO A 138 -5.52 -19.66 8.24
CA PRO A 138 -5.57 -20.44 9.47
C PRO A 138 -6.48 -21.67 9.37
N ASP A 139 -6.19 -22.70 10.15
CA ASP A 139 -7.07 -23.88 10.23
C ASP A 139 -8.45 -23.49 10.78
N ASN A 140 -9.51 -24.06 10.21
CA ASN A 140 -10.92 -23.72 10.52
C ASN A 140 -11.28 -22.24 10.29
N TRP A 141 -10.53 -21.52 9.46
CA TRP A 141 -10.89 -20.18 9.04
C TRP A 141 -12.15 -20.20 8.17
N THR A 142 -13.04 -19.23 8.37
CA THR A 142 -14.22 -19.06 7.53
C THR A 142 -14.33 -17.64 7.05
N ASN A 143 -14.74 -17.49 5.79
CA ASN A 143 -14.83 -16.20 5.15
C ASN A 143 -15.98 -15.34 5.73
N ARG A 144 -15.94 -14.05 5.45
CA ARG A 144 -17.04 -13.12 5.68
C ARG A 144 -18.29 -13.52 4.91
N ILE A 145 -19.45 -13.30 5.51
CA ILE A 145 -20.77 -13.56 4.88
C ILE A 145 -21.18 -12.49 3.86
N HIS A 146 -20.63 -11.28 3.99
CA HIS A 146 -20.89 -10.16 3.07
C HIS A 146 -19.65 -9.88 2.24
N PRO A 147 -19.77 -9.78 0.90
CA PRO A 147 -18.65 -9.45 0.04
C PRO A 147 -17.96 -8.15 0.47
N TYR A 148 -16.63 -8.11 0.34
CA TYR A 148 -15.86 -6.88 0.41
C TYR A 148 -15.54 -6.46 -1.02
N ASP A 149 -16.28 -5.47 -1.49
CA ASP A 149 -16.15 -4.97 -2.85
C ASP A 149 -15.20 -3.76 -2.89
N ILE A 150 -14.99 -3.24 -4.11
CA ILE A 150 -14.10 -2.10 -4.33
C ILE A 150 -14.58 -0.84 -3.61
N VAL A 151 -15.90 -0.65 -3.45
CA VAL A 151 -16.47 0.50 -2.74
C VAL A 151 -16.11 0.42 -1.25
N GLY A 152 -16.22 -0.77 -0.65
CA GLY A 152 -15.76 -1.03 0.71
C GLY A 152 -14.28 -0.73 0.90
N VAL A 153 -13.42 -1.16 -0.05
CA VAL A 153 -11.98 -0.87 0.00
C VAL A 153 -11.71 0.63 -0.04
N ILE A 154 -12.37 1.38 -0.93
CA ILE A 154 -12.16 2.82 -1.07
C ILE A 154 -12.69 3.57 0.16
N GLN A 155 -13.79 3.10 0.75
CA GLN A 155 -14.29 3.63 2.01
C GLN A 155 -13.24 3.47 3.13
N GLU A 156 -12.59 2.32 3.25
CA GLU A 156 -11.54 2.13 4.28
C GLU A 156 -10.25 2.88 3.98
N ILE A 157 -9.88 3.07 2.70
CA ILE A 157 -8.79 3.98 2.32
C ILE A 157 -9.07 5.38 2.89
N ARG A 158 -10.30 5.88 2.70
CA ARG A 158 -10.71 7.19 3.18
C ARG A 158 -10.73 7.25 4.70
N ASN A 159 -11.43 6.31 5.35
CA ASN A 159 -11.53 6.23 6.80
C ASN A 159 -10.14 6.26 7.46
N MET A 160 -9.19 5.50 6.92
CA MET A 160 -7.86 5.39 7.50
C MET A 160 -6.99 6.63 7.22
N TYR A 161 -7.06 7.18 6.00
CA TYR A 161 -6.32 8.40 5.65
C TYR A 161 -6.80 9.61 6.45
N ASP A 162 -8.12 9.74 6.64
CA ASP A 162 -8.75 10.88 7.33
C ASP A 162 -8.34 11.00 8.81
N LEU A 163 -7.94 9.90 9.45
CA LEU A 163 -7.45 9.91 10.83
C LEU A 163 -6.10 10.64 10.96
N HIS A 164 -5.22 10.51 9.95
CA HIS A 164 -3.90 11.13 9.94
C HIS A 164 -3.48 11.59 8.52
N PRO A 165 -4.06 12.67 7.97
CA PRO A 165 -3.80 13.09 6.60
C PRO A 165 -2.34 13.52 6.36
N VAL A 166 -1.67 12.83 5.45
CA VAL A 166 -0.26 13.08 5.05
C VAL A 166 -0.16 13.76 3.69
N LEU A 167 1.00 14.37 3.41
CA LEU A 167 1.25 15.03 2.13
C LEU A 167 1.55 14.00 1.04
N PHE A 168 1.05 14.24 -0.16
CA PHE A 168 1.51 13.58 -1.38
C PHE A 168 2.68 14.34 -1.95
N GLY A 169 3.71 13.62 -2.37
CA GLY A 169 4.96 14.24 -2.82
C GLY A 169 6.17 13.38 -2.55
N GLY A 170 7.36 13.99 -2.54
CA GLY A 170 8.58 13.28 -2.23
C GLY A 170 9.69 14.17 -1.70
N ASN A 171 10.70 13.53 -1.13
CA ASN A 171 11.92 14.18 -0.70
C ASN A 171 12.75 14.57 -1.93
N THR A 172 13.18 15.83 -1.99
CA THR A 172 13.99 16.37 -3.11
C THR A 172 15.38 16.84 -2.69
N ALA A 173 15.60 17.00 -1.38
CA ALA A 173 16.88 17.16 -0.71
C ALA A 173 16.70 16.92 0.80
N ASP A 174 17.81 16.84 1.55
CA ASP A 174 17.80 16.65 3.00
C ASP A 174 16.91 17.71 3.70
N GLY A 175 15.84 17.24 4.36
CA GLY A 175 14.91 18.09 5.09
C GLY A 175 13.90 18.87 4.22
N SER A 176 13.79 18.56 2.92
CA SER A 176 12.81 19.18 2.02
C SER A 176 11.88 18.14 1.40
N PHE A 177 10.58 18.46 1.35
CA PHE A 177 9.53 17.63 0.78
C PHE A 177 8.71 18.45 -0.22
N ASP A 178 8.73 18.06 -1.48
CA ASP A 178 7.97 18.73 -2.53
C ASP A 178 6.60 18.09 -2.68
N THR A 179 5.57 18.88 -2.42
CA THR A 179 4.17 18.44 -2.45
C THR A 179 3.60 18.43 -3.86
N ILE A 180 2.77 17.44 -4.15
CA ILE A 180 2.03 17.34 -5.41
C ILE A 180 0.62 17.86 -5.25
N ASN A 181 0.13 18.61 -6.25
CA ASN A 181 -1.25 19.06 -6.35
C ASN A 181 -1.77 18.79 -7.76
N PHE A 182 -2.83 17.99 -7.89
CA PHE A 182 -3.59 17.80 -9.13
C PHE A 182 -4.96 17.20 -8.83
N GLY A 183 -5.94 17.45 -9.70
CA GLY A 183 -7.27 16.85 -9.60
C GLY A 183 -7.91 17.09 -8.23
N ALA A 184 -8.16 16.01 -7.50
CA ALA A 184 -8.80 16.05 -6.18
C ALA A 184 -7.83 16.40 -5.02
N ILE A 185 -6.52 16.49 -5.28
CA ILE A 185 -5.51 16.79 -4.26
C ILE A 185 -5.31 18.30 -4.16
N ARG A 186 -5.50 18.84 -2.95
CA ARG A 186 -5.38 20.27 -2.62
C ARG A 186 -4.44 20.44 -1.43
N ASP A 187 -3.56 21.42 -1.49
CA ASP A 187 -2.52 21.67 -0.49
C ASP A 187 -1.71 20.41 -0.12
N GLY A 188 -1.47 19.56 -1.12
CA GLY A 188 -0.76 18.30 -0.98
C GLY A 188 -1.56 17.17 -0.33
N LYS A 189 -2.85 17.32 -0.05
CA LYS A 189 -3.67 16.33 0.67
C LYS A 189 -4.99 16.04 -0.03
N LEU A 190 -5.68 14.98 0.40
CA LEU A 190 -7.10 14.82 0.08
C LEU A 190 -7.94 15.70 1.01
N PRO A 191 -8.84 16.55 0.47
CA PRO A 191 -9.85 17.23 1.28
C PRO A 191 -10.78 16.24 1.99
N VAL A 192 -11.14 16.56 3.24
CA VAL A 192 -12.02 15.72 4.08
C VAL A 192 -13.47 15.65 3.58
N ASP A 193 -13.85 16.48 2.62
CA ASP A 193 -15.19 16.56 2.04
C ASP A 193 -15.33 15.76 0.73
N LEU A 194 -14.25 15.14 0.21
CA LEU A 194 -14.33 14.30 -0.98
C LEU A 194 -15.22 13.08 -0.76
N SER A 195 -16.10 12.74 -1.69
CA SER A 195 -16.89 11.52 -1.60
C SER A 195 -16.03 10.27 -1.89
N VAL A 196 -16.52 9.09 -1.48
CA VAL A 196 -15.93 7.79 -1.89
C VAL A 196 -15.82 7.69 -3.41
N HIS A 197 -16.81 8.22 -4.14
CA HIS A 197 -16.80 8.26 -5.60
C HIS A 197 -15.69 9.16 -6.15
N ASP A 198 -15.39 10.30 -5.51
CA ASP A 198 -14.30 11.18 -5.95
C ASP A 198 -12.94 10.51 -5.78
N VAL A 199 -12.72 9.82 -4.64
CA VAL A 199 -11.49 9.03 -4.39
C VAL A 199 -11.40 7.84 -5.35
N GLN A 200 -12.51 7.17 -5.65
CA GLN A 200 -12.59 6.12 -6.66
C GLN A 200 -12.11 6.63 -8.02
N CYS A 201 -12.57 7.82 -8.40
CA CYS A 201 -12.20 8.41 -9.69
C CYS A 201 -10.77 8.89 -9.74
N LEU A 202 -10.23 9.42 -8.65
CA LEU A 202 -8.81 9.69 -8.55
C LEU A 202 -7.98 8.41 -8.75
N LEU A 203 -8.31 7.32 -8.05
CA LEU A 203 -7.61 6.04 -8.20
C LEU A 203 -7.77 5.44 -9.59
N TYR A 204 -8.96 5.50 -10.17
CA TYR A 204 -9.22 5.05 -11.53
C TYR A 204 -8.39 5.84 -12.54
N GLN A 205 -8.34 7.17 -12.41
CA GLN A 205 -7.49 8.04 -13.22
C GLN A 205 -6.03 7.62 -13.09
N LEU A 206 -5.49 7.48 -11.88
CA LEU A 206 -4.09 7.09 -11.68
C LEU A 206 -3.74 5.72 -12.27
N LEU A 207 -4.68 4.78 -12.29
CA LEU A 207 -4.49 3.44 -12.84
C LEU A 207 -4.65 3.38 -14.37
N THR A 208 -5.39 4.33 -14.96
CA THR A 208 -5.75 4.32 -16.39
C THR A 208 -5.16 5.48 -17.18
N GLU A 209 -4.56 6.45 -16.50
CA GLU A 209 -3.84 7.55 -17.11
C GLU A 209 -2.69 7.00 -17.94
N ARG A 210 -2.57 7.55 -19.14
CA ARG A 210 -1.53 7.16 -20.09
C ARG A 210 -0.20 7.60 -19.50
N VAL A 211 0.71 6.63 -19.38
CA VAL A 211 2.12 6.85 -19.07
C VAL A 211 2.61 8.05 -19.89
N PRO A 212 3.21 9.07 -19.25
CA PRO A 212 3.68 10.25 -19.96
C PRO A 212 4.59 9.89 -21.14
N THR A 213 4.39 10.58 -22.26
CA THR A 213 5.12 10.40 -23.54
C THR A 213 6.63 10.64 -23.45
N TYR A 214 7.19 11.01 -22.30
CA TYR A 214 8.65 11.05 -22.11
C TYR A 214 9.27 9.66 -21.89
N LEU A 215 8.46 8.61 -21.66
CA LEU A 215 8.89 7.21 -21.57
C LEU A 215 8.83 6.45 -22.90
N ASP A 216 8.53 7.16 -23.99
CA ASP A 216 8.14 6.63 -25.31
C ASP A 216 9.28 5.97 -26.12
N GLY A 217 10.36 5.57 -25.44
CA GLY A 217 11.49 4.87 -26.05
C GLY A 217 11.96 3.61 -25.35
N LEU A 218 11.50 3.31 -24.11
CA LEU A 218 12.10 2.23 -23.33
C LEU A 218 11.11 1.25 -22.65
N VAL A 219 9.87 1.65 -22.33
CA VAL A 219 8.93 0.78 -21.59
C VAL A 219 7.44 1.06 -21.89
N THR A 220 7.08 1.73 -22.99
CA THR A 220 5.65 1.90 -23.30
C THR A 220 5.05 0.56 -23.76
N PRO A 221 4.05 -0.01 -23.04
CA PRO A 221 3.19 -1.00 -23.66
C PRO A 221 2.58 -0.35 -24.90
N THR A 222 2.63 -1.04 -26.04
CA THR A 222 2.10 -0.51 -27.30
C THR A 222 0.65 -0.06 -27.12
N VAL A 223 0.18 0.88 -27.93
CA VAL A 223 -1.23 1.31 -27.97
C VAL A 223 -2.18 0.09 -28.06
N GLU A 224 -1.73 -0.99 -28.70
CA GLU A 224 -2.44 -2.28 -28.78
C GLU A 224 -2.57 -2.98 -27.41
N THR A 225 -1.55 -2.93 -26.56
CA THR A 225 -1.60 -3.51 -25.21
C THR A 225 -2.53 -2.71 -24.30
N LEU A 226 -2.49 -1.38 -24.39
CA LEU A 226 -3.40 -0.51 -23.64
C LEU A 226 -4.85 -0.70 -24.09
N SER A 227 -5.11 -0.77 -25.40
CA SER A 227 -6.43 -1.05 -25.93
C SER A 227 -6.94 -2.46 -25.60
N LEU A 228 -6.05 -3.45 -25.47
CA LEU A 228 -6.41 -4.78 -24.98
C LEU A 228 -6.88 -4.74 -23.51
N ILE A 229 -6.15 -4.05 -22.64
CA ILE A 229 -6.52 -3.90 -21.22
C ILE A 229 -7.85 -3.15 -21.10
N GLU A 230 -7.99 -2.04 -21.84
CA GLU A 230 -9.24 -1.27 -21.90
C GLU A 230 -10.41 -2.12 -22.42
N SER A 231 -10.19 -2.96 -23.44
CA SER A 231 -11.22 -3.88 -23.96
C SER A 231 -11.65 -4.97 -22.96
N LYS A 232 -10.76 -5.32 -22.02
CA LYS A 232 -11.06 -6.29 -20.95
C LYS A 232 -11.80 -5.61 -19.81
N LEU A 233 -11.37 -4.41 -19.39
CA LEU A 233 -12.01 -3.64 -18.32
C LEU A 233 -13.39 -3.12 -18.73
N SER A 234 -13.54 -2.63 -19.97
CA SER A 234 -14.81 -2.12 -20.52
C SER A 234 -15.94 -3.16 -20.55
N ARG A 235 -15.61 -4.46 -20.44
CA ARG A 235 -16.57 -5.57 -20.40
C ARG A 235 -16.89 -6.05 -18.98
N THR A 236 -16.43 -5.34 -17.96
CA THR A 236 -16.65 -5.67 -16.55
C THR A 236 -17.36 -4.55 -15.84
N SER A 237 -17.79 -4.77 -14.60
CA SER A 237 -18.26 -3.72 -13.70
C SER A 237 -17.21 -2.65 -13.40
N PHE A 238 -15.95 -2.86 -13.78
CA PHE A 238 -14.86 -1.89 -13.65
C PHE A 238 -14.76 -0.93 -14.84
N ALA A 239 -15.66 -1.02 -15.83
CA ALA A 239 -15.71 -0.10 -16.96
C ALA A 239 -15.96 1.34 -16.49
N ASN A 240 -14.91 2.18 -16.49
CA ASN A 240 -14.93 3.59 -16.08
C ASN A 240 -15.36 3.87 -14.62
N LEU A 241 -15.88 2.89 -13.87
CA LEU A 241 -16.33 3.03 -12.49
C LEU A 241 -17.28 4.24 -12.24
N GLY A 242 -17.99 4.70 -13.27
CA GLY A 242 -18.82 5.92 -13.20
C GLY A 242 -18.06 7.25 -13.23
N CYS A 243 -16.76 7.22 -13.45
CA CYS A 243 -15.89 8.37 -13.37
C CYS A 243 -15.93 9.29 -14.59
N PRO A 244 -15.64 10.59 -14.45
CA PRO A 244 -15.50 11.47 -15.60
C PRO A 244 -14.37 10.98 -16.50
N GLN A 245 -14.68 10.69 -17.77
CA GLN A 245 -13.64 10.39 -18.75
C GLN A 245 -12.84 11.66 -19.02
N ALA A 246 -11.51 11.55 -19.03
CA ALA A 246 -10.68 12.64 -19.52
C ALA A 246 -11.10 12.92 -20.98
N LEU A 247 -11.67 14.11 -21.22
CA LEU A 247 -12.01 14.54 -22.57
C LEU A 247 -10.71 14.56 -23.37
N THR A 248 -10.56 13.60 -24.27
CA THR A 248 -9.53 13.66 -25.30
C THR A 248 -9.81 14.91 -26.13
N LYS A 249 -8.91 15.89 -26.03
CA LYS A 249 -8.73 16.89 -27.09
C LYS A 249 -7.48 16.52 -27.87
#